data_AF-A0A953P4A5-F1
#
_entry.id   AF-A0A953P4A5-F1
#
_cell.length_a   1.000
_cell.length_b   1.000
_cell.length_c   1.000
_cell.angle_alpha   90.00
_cell.angle_beta   90.00
_cell.angle_gamma   90.00
#
_symmetry.space_group_name_H-M   'P 1'
#
loop_
_entity.id
_entity.type
_entity.pdbx_description
1 polymer ?
#
loop_
_entity_poly.entity_id
_entity_poly.type
_entity_poly.pdbx_seq_one_letter_code
_entity_poly.pdbx_strand_id
1 'polypeptide(L)'
;GSHTLTLFLPFEGEDSFASSRTAADVEALFKKYFPDLIPLLPGLVEQWMKHSPASLITTRTTPWAFGDWAVLVGDACHAVYPFYGQGMNSAFEDCSVLMQALDECHGDRASAFQSYQLARRAHTDVLCELSKANFVELRQKVRSPWFLARKRLDLALHRLWPQAWVPLYTMIAHTTIPYADALARARRQDRILLLWSALLALVTVGASVVYALGR
;
A
#
# COMPACT_ATOMS: atom_id res chain seq x y z
N GLY A 1 -14.26 17.67 -17.19
CA GLY A 1 -13.94 16.28 -16.79
C GLY A 1 -14.70 15.96 -15.51
N SER A 2 -15.04 14.69 -15.29
CA SER A 2 -15.67 14.20 -14.06
C SER A 2 -14.67 13.38 -13.22
N HIS A 3 -14.96 13.19 -11.94
CA HIS A 3 -14.21 12.31 -11.03
C HIS A 3 -15.16 11.28 -10.43
N THR A 4 -14.67 10.07 -10.20
CA THR A 4 -15.38 9.03 -9.44
C THR A 4 -14.72 8.90 -8.08
N LEU A 5 -15.51 8.95 -7.01
CA LEU A 5 -15.01 8.79 -5.65
C LEU A 5 -15.40 7.44 -5.09
N THR A 6 -14.51 6.86 -4.30
CA THR A 6 -14.78 5.67 -3.50
C THR A 6 -14.62 6.04 -2.03
N LEU A 7 -15.70 5.89 -1.26
CA LEU A 7 -15.65 6.09 0.19
C LEU A 7 -15.40 4.76 0.89
N PHE A 8 -14.42 4.75 1.79
CA PHE A 8 -14.17 3.65 2.71
C PHE A 8 -14.68 4.03 4.10
N LEU A 9 -15.72 3.33 4.57
CA LEU A 9 -16.38 3.55 5.85
C LEU A 9 -16.60 2.19 6.53
N PRO A 10 -16.56 2.07 7.88
CA PRO A 10 -16.91 0.81 8.53
C PRO A 10 -18.37 0.42 8.25
N PHE A 11 -18.65 -0.88 8.24
CA PHE A 11 -20.01 -1.39 8.09
C PHE A 11 -20.89 -1.04 9.28
N GLU A 12 -20.35 -1.09 10.50
CA GLU A 12 -21.06 -0.87 11.76
C GLU A 12 -20.34 0.16 12.65
N GLY A 13 -21.05 0.70 13.64
CA GLY A 13 -20.58 1.74 14.56
C GLY A 13 -21.33 3.06 14.44
N GLU A 14 -20.91 4.07 15.20
CA GLU A 14 -21.57 5.39 15.28
C GLU A 14 -21.57 6.10 13.91
N ASP A 15 -20.42 6.19 13.24
CA ASP A 15 -20.28 6.74 11.90
C ASP A 15 -19.98 5.60 10.91
N SER A 16 -21.01 4.95 10.40
CA SER A 16 -20.90 3.72 9.60
C SER A 16 -21.94 3.65 8.48
N PHE A 17 -21.80 2.66 7.59
CA PHE A 17 -22.84 2.36 6.60
C PHE A 17 -24.16 1.95 7.27
N ALA A 18 -24.11 1.23 8.40
CA ALA A 18 -25.31 0.82 9.13
C ALA A 18 -26.06 2.00 9.79
N SER A 19 -25.36 3.07 10.19
CA SER A 19 -25.97 4.27 10.79
C SER A 19 -26.36 5.36 9.78
N SER A 20 -26.00 5.21 8.50
CA SER A 20 -26.24 6.21 7.45
C SER A 20 -27.31 5.75 6.45
N ARG A 21 -28.55 5.59 6.93
CA ARG A 21 -29.66 4.96 6.15
C ARG A 21 -30.66 5.94 5.57
N THR A 22 -30.68 7.18 6.04
CA THR A 22 -31.59 8.21 5.54
C THR A 22 -30.82 9.36 4.89
N ALA A 23 -31.50 10.18 4.09
CA ALA A 23 -30.93 11.38 3.50
C ALA A 23 -30.29 12.30 4.57
N ALA A 24 -30.97 12.47 5.70
CA ALA A 24 -30.50 13.30 6.80
C ALA A 24 -29.22 12.74 7.43
N ASP A 25 -29.11 11.42 7.63
CA ASP A 25 -27.91 10.77 8.19
C ASP A 25 -26.72 10.95 7.25
N VAL A 26 -26.92 10.73 5.95
CA VAL A 26 -25.88 10.88 4.92
C VAL A 26 -25.39 12.33 4.87
N GLU A 27 -26.30 13.29 4.85
CA GLU A 27 -25.93 14.71 4.89
C GLU A 27 -25.18 15.08 6.16
N ALA A 28 -25.61 14.58 7.32
CA ALA A 28 -24.95 14.84 8.59
C ALA A 28 -23.53 14.27 8.61
N LEU A 29 -23.33 13.03 8.13
CA LEU A 29 -22.03 12.38 8.03
C LEU A 29 -21.07 13.19 7.13
N PHE A 30 -21.53 13.59 5.94
CA PHE A 30 -20.71 14.36 5.01
C PHE A 30 -20.44 15.78 5.53
N LYS A 31 -21.40 16.44 6.19
CA LYS A 31 -21.16 17.76 6.82
C LYS A 31 -20.12 17.67 7.94
N LYS A 32 -20.11 16.57 8.70
CA LYS A 32 -19.17 16.31 9.80
C LYS A 32 -17.74 16.09 9.29
N TYR A 33 -17.55 15.29 8.23
CA TYR A 33 -16.21 14.85 7.80
C TYR A 33 -15.69 15.51 6.52
N PHE A 34 -16.57 15.88 5.59
CA PHE A 34 -16.24 16.35 4.24
C PHE A 34 -17.11 17.55 3.78
N PRO A 35 -17.23 18.63 4.57
CA PRO A 35 -18.15 19.73 4.26
C PRO A 35 -17.82 20.45 2.95
N ASP A 36 -16.53 20.50 2.60
CA ASP A 36 -15.99 21.07 1.37
C ASP A 36 -16.29 20.22 0.12
N LEU A 37 -16.55 18.93 0.30
CA LEU A 37 -16.84 18.00 -0.78
C LEU A 37 -18.31 18.04 -1.21
N ILE A 38 -19.23 18.43 -0.33
CA ILE A 38 -20.68 18.42 -0.60
C ILE A 38 -21.04 19.22 -1.87
N PRO A 39 -20.55 20.46 -2.08
CA PRO A 39 -20.86 21.21 -3.30
C PRO A 39 -20.34 20.56 -4.60
N LEU A 40 -19.38 19.64 -4.49
CA LEU A 40 -18.75 18.94 -5.61
C LEU A 40 -19.43 17.61 -5.96
N LEU A 41 -20.39 17.15 -5.14
CA LEU A 41 -21.08 15.87 -5.28
C LEU A 41 -22.57 16.05 -5.58
N PRO A 42 -22.93 16.47 -6.82
CA PRO A 42 -24.33 16.52 -7.22
C PRO A 42 -24.94 15.11 -7.13
N GLY A 43 -26.09 15.00 -6.46
CA GLY A 43 -26.79 13.71 -6.29
C GLY A 43 -26.17 12.78 -5.25
N LEU A 44 -25.37 13.29 -4.29
CA LEU A 44 -24.77 12.50 -3.20
C LEU A 44 -25.75 11.51 -2.56
N VAL A 45 -26.91 12.00 -2.10
CA VAL A 45 -27.92 11.17 -1.41
C VAL A 45 -28.51 10.12 -2.35
N GLU A 46 -28.86 10.51 -3.58
CA GLU A 46 -29.42 9.58 -4.57
C GLU A 46 -28.44 8.43 -4.87
N GLN A 47 -27.17 8.77 -5.12
CA GLN A 47 -26.12 7.79 -5.39
C GLN A 47 -25.86 6.89 -4.17
N TRP A 48 -25.80 7.47 -2.97
CA TRP A 48 -25.63 6.70 -1.73
C TRP A 48 -26.73 5.66 -1.56
N MET A 49 -27.99 6.05 -1.77
CA MET A 49 -29.14 5.17 -1.57
C MET A 49 -29.29 4.14 -2.68
N LYS A 50 -28.78 4.43 -3.88
CA LYS A 50 -28.79 3.51 -5.02
C LYS A 50 -27.71 2.42 -4.91
N HIS A 51 -26.60 2.70 -4.25
CA HIS A 51 -25.43 1.82 -4.24
C HIS A 51 -25.22 1.14 -2.89
N SER A 52 -25.28 -0.19 -2.88
CA SER A 52 -24.97 -0.98 -1.68
C SER A 52 -23.46 -0.96 -1.39
N PRO A 53 -23.05 -0.85 -0.12
CA PRO A 53 -21.65 -0.99 0.28
C PRO A 53 -21.08 -2.35 -0.12
N ALA A 54 -19.84 -2.35 -0.62
CA ALA A 54 -19.13 -3.58 -0.99
C ALA A 54 -18.13 -4.00 0.10
N SER A 55 -18.04 -5.31 0.35
CA SER A 55 -17.00 -5.86 1.23
C SER A 55 -15.68 -5.95 0.49
N LEU A 56 -14.61 -5.54 1.16
CA LEU A 56 -13.25 -5.73 0.66
C LEU A 56 -12.72 -7.04 1.23
N ILE A 57 -12.33 -7.96 0.35
CA ILE A 57 -11.74 -9.23 0.72
C ILE A 57 -10.28 -9.29 0.31
N THR A 58 -9.53 -10.14 0.99
CA THR A 58 -8.17 -10.48 0.56
C THR A 58 -8.02 -12.00 0.54
N THR A 59 -7.31 -12.48 -0.48
CA THR A 59 -7.07 -13.89 -0.71
C THR A 59 -5.58 -14.12 -0.79
N ARG A 60 -5.11 -15.22 -0.18
CA ARG A 60 -3.78 -15.77 -0.40
C ARG A 60 -3.92 -17.27 -0.52
N THR A 61 -3.51 -17.83 -1.64
CA THR A 61 -3.62 -19.27 -1.87
C THR A 61 -2.29 -19.89 -2.25
N THR A 62 -2.20 -21.20 -2.05
CA THR A 62 -1.14 -22.08 -2.54
C THR A 62 -1.69 -23.51 -2.50
N PRO A 63 -1.36 -24.37 -3.47
CA PRO A 63 -0.65 -24.08 -4.72
C PRO A 63 -1.49 -23.27 -5.71
N TRP A 64 -0.83 -22.62 -6.67
CA TRP A 64 -1.44 -21.89 -7.79
C TRP A 64 -1.62 -22.78 -9.02
N ALA A 65 -0.93 -23.91 -9.10
CA ALA A 65 -0.94 -24.81 -10.23
C ALA A 65 -1.62 -26.14 -9.90
N PHE A 66 -2.32 -26.69 -10.89
CA PHE A 66 -2.82 -28.05 -10.89
C PHE A 66 -2.15 -28.83 -12.02
N GLY A 67 -1.04 -29.51 -11.69
CA GLY A 67 -0.21 -30.21 -12.67
C GLY A 67 0.26 -29.29 -13.79
N ASP A 68 0.13 -29.77 -15.02
CA ASP A 68 0.36 -29.02 -16.26
C ASP A 68 -0.95 -28.49 -16.88
N TRP A 69 -2.08 -28.67 -16.19
CA TRP A 69 -3.42 -28.43 -16.73
C TRP A 69 -3.89 -26.98 -16.54
N ALA A 70 -3.74 -26.44 -15.33
CA ALA A 70 -4.25 -25.12 -14.98
C ALA A 70 -3.34 -24.37 -14.02
N VAL A 71 -3.32 -23.04 -14.13
CA VAL A 71 -2.60 -22.14 -13.23
C VAL A 71 -3.46 -20.91 -12.92
N LEU A 72 -3.45 -20.47 -11.65
CA LEU A 72 -4.12 -19.27 -11.18
C LEU A 72 -3.27 -18.02 -11.42
N VAL A 73 -3.91 -16.90 -11.76
CA VAL A 73 -3.26 -15.61 -12.04
C VAL A 73 -4.08 -14.47 -11.41
N GLY A 74 -3.41 -13.41 -10.94
CA GLY A 74 -4.05 -12.21 -10.38
C GLY A 74 -4.89 -12.49 -9.12
N ASP A 75 -6.07 -11.88 -9.04
CA ASP A 75 -6.94 -11.98 -7.85
C ASP A 75 -7.36 -13.42 -7.50
N ALA A 76 -7.31 -14.35 -8.47
CA ALA A 76 -7.57 -15.77 -8.24
C ALA A 76 -6.53 -16.42 -7.29
N CYS A 77 -5.30 -15.92 -7.28
CA CYS A 77 -4.25 -16.35 -6.37
C CYS A 77 -3.95 -15.36 -5.23
N HIS A 78 -4.10 -14.05 -5.46
CA HIS A 78 -3.74 -13.01 -4.48
C HIS A 78 -4.60 -11.75 -4.51
N ALA A 79 -5.92 -11.85 -4.28
CA ALA A 79 -6.73 -10.64 -4.09
C ALA A 79 -6.19 -9.76 -2.95
N VAL A 80 -5.83 -8.50 -3.25
CA VAL A 80 -5.28 -7.54 -2.29
C VAL A 80 -6.24 -6.38 -2.04
N TYR A 81 -6.15 -5.76 -0.86
CA TYR A 81 -6.91 -4.56 -0.59
C TYR A 81 -6.53 -3.41 -1.54
N PRO A 82 -7.48 -2.56 -1.96
CA PRO A 82 -7.25 -1.52 -2.96
C PRO A 82 -6.45 -0.30 -2.43
N PHE A 83 -5.88 -0.39 -1.23
CA PHE A 83 -5.24 0.76 -0.58
C PHE A 83 -3.86 1.09 -1.14
N TYR A 84 -3.24 0.22 -1.94
CA TYR A 84 -1.99 0.54 -2.64
C TYR A 84 -2.16 0.81 -4.13
N GLY A 85 -3.34 0.55 -4.71
CA GLY A 85 -3.59 0.72 -6.15
C GLY A 85 -2.79 -0.23 -7.05
N GLN A 86 -2.42 -1.42 -6.55
CA GLN A 86 -1.49 -2.33 -7.23
C GLN A 86 -2.07 -3.69 -7.62
N GLY A 87 -3.32 -4.01 -7.29
CA GLY A 87 -3.91 -5.32 -7.64
C GLY A 87 -3.81 -5.63 -9.14
N MET A 88 -4.34 -4.73 -9.98
CA MET A 88 -4.25 -4.86 -11.44
C MET A 88 -2.80 -4.89 -11.96
N ASN A 89 -1.94 -4.00 -11.46
CA ASN A 89 -0.54 -3.93 -11.90
C ASN A 89 0.22 -5.23 -11.56
N SER A 90 0.01 -5.78 -10.35
CA SER A 90 0.57 -7.07 -9.95
C SER A 90 0.03 -8.22 -10.79
N ALA A 91 -1.25 -8.21 -11.15
CA ALA A 91 -1.84 -9.21 -12.05
C ALA A 91 -1.24 -9.15 -13.46
N PHE A 92 -0.95 -7.96 -13.99
CA PHE A 92 -0.24 -7.83 -15.27
C PHE A 92 1.22 -8.29 -15.19
N GLU A 93 1.90 -8.00 -14.09
CA GLU A 93 3.24 -8.52 -13.83
C GLU A 93 3.24 -10.06 -13.75
N ASP A 94 2.20 -10.66 -13.18
CA ASP A 94 2.06 -12.12 -13.18
C ASP A 94 1.97 -12.71 -14.58
N CYS A 95 1.18 -12.08 -15.47
CA CYS A 95 1.10 -12.52 -16.87
C CYS A 95 2.49 -12.48 -17.53
N SER A 96 3.26 -11.41 -17.29
CA SER A 96 4.61 -11.28 -17.84
C SER A 96 5.55 -12.38 -17.32
N VAL A 97 5.55 -12.65 -16.01
CA VAL A 97 6.43 -13.66 -15.41
C VAL A 97 5.99 -15.08 -15.78
N LEU A 98 4.69 -15.34 -15.93
CA LEU A 98 4.18 -16.62 -16.41
C LEU A 98 4.62 -16.88 -17.86
N MET A 99 4.50 -15.89 -18.75
CA MET A 99 4.96 -16.02 -20.14
C MET A 99 6.46 -16.27 -20.21
N GLN A 100 7.26 -15.53 -19.43
CA GLN A 100 8.70 -15.77 -19.34
C GLN A 100 9.03 -17.18 -18.85
N ALA A 101 8.35 -17.68 -17.81
CA ALA A 101 8.56 -19.03 -17.31
C ALA A 101 8.21 -20.12 -18.34
N LEU A 102 7.16 -19.91 -19.15
CA LEU A 102 6.79 -20.81 -20.24
C LEU A 102 7.87 -20.87 -21.32
N ASP A 103 8.46 -19.72 -21.68
CA ASP A 103 9.54 -19.63 -22.66
C ASP A 103 10.83 -20.30 -22.16
N GLU A 104 11.22 -20.01 -20.90
CA GLU A 104 12.43 -20.56 -20.26
C GLU A 104 12.35 -22.07 -20.02
N CYS A 105 11.17 -22.59 -19.69
CA CYS A 105 10.93 -24.04 -19.55
C CYS A 105 10.61 -24.72 -20.89
N HIS A 106 10.78 -24.05 -22.03
CA HIS A 106 10.58 -24.59 -23.38
C HIS A 106 9.20 -25.25 -23.57
N GLY A 107 8.16 -24.67 -22.96
CA GLY A 107 6.78 -25.18 -23.04
C GLY A 107 6.45 -26.32 -22.08
N ASP A 108 7.37 -26.77 -21.21
CA ASP A 108 7.02 -27.64 -20.09
C ASP A 108 6.19 -26.86 -19.06
N ARG A 109 4.87 -26.96 -19.20
CA ARG A 109 3.89 -26.25 -18.39
C ARG A 109 4.02 -26.56 -16.90
N ALA A 110 4.29 -27.81 -16.52
CA ALA A 110 4.38 -28.17 -15.10
C ALA A 110 5.55 -27.45 -14.42
N SER A 111 6.72 -27.45 -15.05
CA SER A 111 7.90 -26.74 -14.56
C SER A 111 7.71 -25.22 -14.62
N ALA A 112 7.14 -24.71 -15.72
CA ALA A 112 6.86 -23.28 -15.88
C ALA A 112 5.91 -22.74 -14.80
N PHE A 113 4.82 -23.45 -14.51
CA PHE A 113 3.85 -23.04 -13.48
C PHE A 113 4.46 -23.03 -12.08
N GLN A 114 5.33 -23.99 -11.77
CA GLN A 114 6.07 -24.00 -10.50
C GLN A 114 7.07 -22.85 -10.41
N SER A 115 7.83 -22.59 -11.48
CA SER A 115 8.78 -21.48 -11.56
C SER A 115 8.08 -20.13 -11.37
N TYR A 116 6.98 -19.90 -12.11
CA TYR A 116 6.12 -18.73 -11.98
C TYR A 116 5.64 -18.51 -10.54
N GLN A 117 5.08 -19.54 -9.90
CA GLN A 117 4.60 -19.43 -8.52
C GLN A 117 5.74 -19.06 -7.55
N LEU A 118 6.90 -19.71 -7.68
CA LEU A 118 8.06 -19.44 -6.82
C LEU A 118 8.57 -18.01 -7.00
N ALA A 119 8.63 -17.53 -8.24
CA ALA A 119 9.07 -16.17 -8.56
C ALA A 119 8.10 -15.10 -8.03
N ARG A 120 6.78 -15.33 -8.07
CA ARG A 120 5.78 -14.31 -7.76
C ARG A 120 5.28 -14.31 -6.32
N ARG A 121 5.14 -15.47 -5.69
CA ARG A 121 4.44 -15.61 -4.39
C ARG A 121 5.02 -14.70 -3.30
N ALA A 122 6.35 -14.63 -3.17
CA ALA A 122 6.98 -13.79 -2.16
C ALA A 122 6.64 -12.30 -2.35
N HIS A 123 6.47 -11.86 -3.59
CA HIS A 123 6.16 -10.48 -3.93
C HIS A 123 4.67 -10.16 -3.72
N THR A 124 3.77 -11.06 -4.12
CA THR A 124 2.32 -10.89 -3.92
C THR A 124 1.94 -10.96 -2.44
N ASP A 125 2.62 -11.81 -1.65
CA ASP A 125 2.45 -11.85 -0.20
C ASP A 125 2.86 -10.53 0.45
N VAL A 126 4.03 -9.99 0.05
CA VAL A 126 4.47 -8.66 0.51
C VAL A 126 3.48 -7.57 0.11
N LEU A 127 2.96 -7.59 -1.12
CA LEU A 127 2.00 -6.59 -1.59
C LEU A 127 0.71 -6.59 -0.76
N CYS A 128 0.20 -7.77 -0.40
CA CYS A 128 -0.97 -7.89 0.46
C CYS A 128 -0.71 -7.30 1.87
N GLU A 129 0.47 -7.52 2.46
CA GLU A 129 0.83 -6.88 3.73
C GLU A 129 0.99 -5.37 3.61
N LEU A 130 1.63 -4.89 2.54
CA LEU A 130 1.79 -3.46 2.28
C LEU A 130 0.44 -2.77 2.11
N SER A 131 -0.51 -3.42 1.42
CA SER A 131 -1.87 -2.89 1.24
C SER A 131 -2.63 -2.79 2.57
N LYS A 132 -2.50 -3.80 3.45
CA LYS A 132 -3.05 -3.75 4.82
C LYS A 132 -2.42 -2.66 5.66
N ALA A 133 -1.09 -2.56 5.65
CA ALA A 133 -0.36 -1.56 6.40
C ALA A 133 -0.74 -0.14 5.93
N ASN A 134 -0.90 0.05 4.62
CA ASN A 134 -1.29 1.34 4.06
C ASN A 134 -2.71 1.75 4.47
N PHE A 135 -3.65 0.81 4.61
CA PHE A 135 -4.97 1.12 5.19
C PHE A 135 -4.87 1.73 6.58
N VAL A 136 -4.08 1.11 7.46
CA VAL A 136 -3.88 1.58 8.83
C VAL A 136 -3.19 2.95 8.83
N GLU A 137 -2.21 3.14 7.96
CA GLU A 137 -1.51 4.41 7.77
C GLU A 137 -2.46 5.54 7.33
N LEU A 138 -3.30 5.28 6.32
CA LEU A 138 -4.31 6.22 5.83
C LEU A 138 -5.34 6.58 6.90
N ARG A 139 -5.77 5.60 7.71
CA ARG A 139 -6.77 5.81 8.77
C ARG A 139 -6.22 6.61 9.95
N GLN A 140 -4.99 6.35 10.38
CA GLN A 140 -4.50 6.82 11.70
C GLN A 140 -3.31 7.77 11.62
N LYS A 141 -2.44 7.63 10.61
CA LYS A 141 -1.11 8.28 10.62
C LYS A 141 -1.01 9.50 9.72
N VAL A 142 -1.91 9.69 8.76
CA VAL A 142 -1.87 10.85 7.84
C VAL A 142 -1.95 12.20 8.55
N ARG A 143 -2.55 12.25 9.75
CA ARG A 143 -2.63 13.45 10.59
C ARG A 143 -1.48 13.58 11.61
N SER A 144 -0.60 12.57 11.71
CA SER A 144 0.50 12.59 12.68
C SER A 144 1.63 13.53 12.22
N PRO A 145 2.04 14.50 13.05
CA PRO A 145 3.15 15.40 12.71
C PRO A 145 4.47 14.64 12.46
N TRP A 146 4.73 13.59 13.24
CA TRP A 146 5.92 12.75 13.08
C TRP A 146 5.95 12.05 11.72
N PHE A 147 4.80 11.52 11.30
CA PHE A 147 4.67 10.85 10.02
C PHE A 147 4.88 11.81 8.84
N LEU A 148 4.33 13.03 8.91
CA LEU A 148 4.56 14.07 7.91
C LEU A 148 6.03 14.52 7.87
N ALA A 149 6.67 14.65 9.03
CA ALA A 149 8.09 14.98 9.13
C ALA A 149 8.96 13.87 8.51
N ARG A 150 8.66 12.60 8.80
CA ARG A 150 9.34 11.44 8.19
C ARG A 150 9.21 11.46 6.67
N LYS A 151 8.01 11.68 6.12
CA LYS A 151 7.80 11.79 4.66
C LYS A 151 8.58 12.93 4.04
N ARG A 152 8.61 14.11 4.68
CA ARG A 152 9.41 15.25 4.21
C ARG A 152 10.90 14.94 4.22
N LEU A 153 11.39 14.24 5.25
CA LEU A 153 12.77 13.79 5.32
C LEU A 153 13.08 12.79 4.19
N ASP A 154 12.23 11.80 3.94
CA ASP A 154 12.43 10.86 2.83
C ASP A 154 12.51 11.57 1.48
N LEU A 155 11.66 12.57 1.24
CA LEU A 155 11.70 13.36 0.02
C LEU A 155 12.97 14.22 -0.07
N ALA A 156 13.42 14.81 1.04
CA ALA A 156 14.66 15.57 1.07
C ALA A 156 15.88 14.69 0.80
N LEU A 157 15.97 13.52 1.44
CA LEU A 157 17.02 12.54 1.21
C LEU A 157 17.00 12.02 -0.23
N HIS A 158 15.83 11.78 -0.80
CA HIS A 158 15.69 11.39 -2.20
C HIS A 158 16.18 12.49 -3.14
N ARG A 159 15.89 13.77 -2.86
CA ARG A 159 16.41 14.89 -3.67
C ARG A 159 17.93 15.00 -3.61
N LEU A 160 18.54 14.72 -2.46
CA LEU A 160 19.99 14.76 -2.28
C LEU A 160 20.68 13.54 -2.89
N TRP A 161 20.07 12.36 -2.78
CA TRP A 161 20.64 11.09 -3.24
C TRP A 161 19.59 10.25 -4.00
N PRO A 162 19.21 10.66 -5.22
CA PRO A 162 18.07 10.08 -5.93
C PRO A 162 18.24 8.60 -6.27
N GLN A 163 19.47 8.12 -6.49
CA GLN A 163 19.72 6.72 -6.75
C GLN A 163 19.89 5.86 -5.50
N ALA A 164 20.30 6.46 -4.37
CA ALA A 164 20.57 5.71 -3.14
C ALA A 164 19.34 5.65 -2.22
N TRP A 165 18.64 6.77 -2.05
CA TRP A 165 17.48 6.89 -1.17
C TRP A 165 16.19 7.01 -1.98
N VAL A 166 15.48 5.91 -2.18
CA VAL A 166 14.22 5.92 -2.94
C VAL A 166 13.07 5.60 -1.99
N PRO A 167 12.04 6.46 -1.88
CA PRO A 167 10.88 6.17 -1.04
C PRO A 167 10.19 4.88 -1.47
N LEU A 168 9.66 4.12 -0.52
CA LEU A 168 8.98 2.84 -0.79
C LEU A 168 7.86 2.99 -1.84
N TYR A 169 7.04 4.04 -1.70
CA TYR A 169 5.99 4.33 -2.66
C TYR A 169 6.52 4.53 -4.08
N THR A 170 7.63 5.26 -4.25
CA THR A 170 8.25 5.48 -5.56
C THR A 170 8.78 4.18 -6.15
N MET A 171 9.42 3.33 -5.35
CA MET A 171 9.89 2.02 -5.82
C MET A 171 8.73 1.17 -6.33
N ILE A 172 7.59 1.18 -5.64
CA ILE A 172 6.44 0.34 -6.01
C ILE A 172 5.64 0.93 -7.18
N ALA A 173 5.38 2.24 -7.17
CA ALA A 173 4.47 2.87 -8.12
C ALA A 173 5.14 3.28 -9.44
N HIS A 174 6.47 3.48 -9.45
CA HIS A 174 7.17 4.10 -10.57
C HIS A 174 8.38 3.29 -11.06
N THR A 175 8.55 2.05 -10.59
CA THR A 175 9.59 1.14 -11.07
C THR A 175 9.05 -0.28 -11.18
N THR A 176 9.85 -1.19 -11.73
CA THR A 176 9.57 -2.63 -11.79
C THR A 176 10.40 -3.42 -10.78
N ILE A 177 10.87 -2.78 -9.70
CA ILE A 177 11.56 -3.48 -8.61
C ILE A 177 10.56 -4.44 -7.96
N PRO A 178 10.90 -5.74 -7.79
CA PRO A 178 9.98 -6.68 -7.17
C PRO A 178 9.55 -6.24 -5.76
N TYR A 179 8.28 -6.42 -5.41
CA TYR A 179 7.70 -5.84 -4.19
C TYR A 179 8.47 -6.22 -2.90
N ALA A 180 8.95 -7.47 -2.82
CA ALA A 180 9.72 -7.93 -1.65
C ALA A 180 11.08 -7.22 -1.56
N ASP A 181 11.72 -6.95 -2.70
CA ASP A 181 13.00 -6.27 -2.76
C ASP A 181 12.86 -4.78 -2.44
N ALA A 182 11.78 -4.15 -2.93
CA ALA A 182 11.43 -2.78 -2.58
C ALA A 182 11.24 -2.64 -1.05
N LEU A 183 10.51 -3.58 -0.42
CA LEU A 183 10.34 -3.60 1.03
C LEU A 183 11.67 -3.85 1.77
N ALA A 184 12.49 -4.78 1.29
CA ALA A 184 13.81 -5.04 1.87
C ALA A 184 14.73 -3.81 1.80
N ARG A 185 14.69 -3.08 0.67
CA ARG A 185 15.41 -1.82 0.49
C ARG A 185 14.90 -0.73 1.41
N ALA A 186 13.58 -0.55 1.54
CA ALA A 186 12.99 0.41 2.46
C ALA A 186 13.38 0.12 3.93
N ARG A 187 13.36 -1.15 4.34
CA ARG A 187 13.82 -1.56 5.68
C ARG A 187 15.30 -1.27 5.92
N ARG A 188 16.15 -1.41 4.90
CA ARG A 188 17.57 -1.02 5.00
C ARG A 188 17.72 0.48 5.18
N GLN A 189 16.98 1.27 4.40
CA GLN A 189 16.91 2.73 4.56
C GLN A 189 16.49 3.11 5.99
N ASP A 190 15.42 2.52 6.53
CA ASP A 190 14.97 2.80 7.89
C ASP A 190 16.03 2.48 8.96
N ARG A 191 16.77 1.36 8.82
CA ARG A 191 17.87 1.03 9.72
C ARG A 191 19.00 2.06 9.67
N ILE A 192 19.37 2.52 8.49
CA ILE A 192 20.42 3.54 8.32
C ILE A 192 20.00 4.83 9.03
N LEU A 193 18.73 5.24 8.88
CA LEU A 193 18.23 6.42 9.57
C LEU A 193 18.20 6.28 11.08
N LEU A 194 17.80 5.11 11.59
CA LEU A 194 17.86 4.83 13.02
C LEU A 194 19.29 4.95 13.55
N LEU A 195 20.27 4.39 12.85
CA LEU A 195 21.69 4.50 13.22
C LEU A 195 22.18 5.95 13.19
N TRP A 196 21.84 6.72 12.15
CA TRP A 196 22.19 8.14 12.06
C TRP A 196 21.56 8.96 13.18
N SER A 197 20.30 8.69 13.51
CA SER A 197 19.60 9.37 14.60
C SER A 197 20.20 9.06 15.98
N ALA A 198 20.61 7.81 16.20
CA ALA A 198 21.27 7.38 17.44
C ALA A 198 22.67 8.01 17.57
N LEU A 199 23.44 8.05 16.47
CA LEU A 199 24.75 8.69 16.44
C LEU A 199 24.64 10.19 16.72
N LEU A 200 23.69 10.87 16.08
CA LEU A 200 23.43 12.29 16.32
C LEU A 200 23.04 12.55 17.78
N ALA A 201 22.19 11.71 18.36
CA ALA A 201 21.82 11.81 19.77
C ALA A 201 23.05 11.67 20.69
N LEU A 202 23.91 10.68 20.45
CA LEU A 202 25.15 10.49 21.22
C LEU A 202 26.08 11.70 21.12
N VAL A 203 26.27 12.27 19.93
CA VAL A 203 27.11 13.46 19.73
C VAL A 203 26.53 14.66 20.47
N THR A 204 25.22 14.88 20.40
CA THR A 204 24.56 16.02 21.08
C THR A 204 24.64 15.91 22.61
N VAL A 205 24.44 14.71 23.16
CA VAL A 205 24.58 14.46 24.60
C VAL A 205 26.04 14.63 25.03
N GLY A 206 26.99 14.05 24.29
CA GLY A 206 28.42 14.21 24.57
C GLY A 206 28.86 15.68 24.56
N ALA A 207 28.45 16.44 23.55
CA ALA A 207 28.75 17.87 23.46
C ALA A 207 28.13 18.66 24.63
N SER A 208 26.91 18.31 25.05
CA SER A 208 26.25 18.94 26.20
C SER A 208 26.94 18.64 27.52
N VAL A 209 27.42 17.40 27.71
CA VAL A 209 28.18 16.98 28.90
C VAL A 209 29.54 17.67 28.93
N VAL A 210 30.26 17.73 27.82
CA VAL A 210 31.55 18.44 27.73
C VAL A 210 31.36 19.94 28.02
N TYR A 211 30.31 20.55 27.47
CA TYR A 211 29.99 21.95 27.74
C TYR A 211 29.61 22.21 29.21
N ALA A 212 28.91 21.28 29.85
CA ALA A 212 28.54 21.37 31.25
C ALA A 212 29.72 21.15 32.21
N LEU A 213 30.67 20.27 31.86
CA LEU A 213 31.89 20.01 32.63
C LEU A 213 32.98 21.07 32.41
N GLY A 214 32.92 21.83 31.32
CA GLY A 214 33.81 22.95 31.01
C GLY A 214 33.36 24.30 31.60
N ARG A 215 32.25 24.32 32.35
CA ARG A 215 31.78 25.45 33.16
C ARG A 215 32.00 25.16 34.64
#